data_AF-A0A257RSJ6-F1
#
_entry.id   AF-A0A257RSJ6-F1
#
_cell.length_a   1.000
_cell.length_b   1.000
_cell.length_c   1.000
_cell.angle_alpha   90.00
_cell.angle_beta   90.00
_cell.angle_gamma   90.00
#
_symmetry.space_group_name_H-M   'P 1'
#
loop_
_entity.id
_entity.type
_entity.pdbx_description
1 polymer ?
#
loop_
_entity_poly.entity_id
_entity_poly.type
_entity_poly.pdbx_seq_one_letter_code
_entity_poly.pdbx_strand_id
1 'polypeptide(L)'
;MPTTLIVLNPASGRGMGRKLRPRIERALQATGARFDLVETTAPGHAVALGREAANAGVTRLICVGGDGTVHEVANGLLQGPPAQDGATGPALGTIPIGTGNDFAKLLGVFKLAPEAAAARMAGGGVEERIFDVGQVIGEYFSNSLGIGLD
;
A
#
# COMPACT_ATOMS: atom_id res chain seq x y z
N MET A 1 -0.92 -8.41 -18.28
CA MET A 1 -1.01 -8.44 -16.81
C MET A 1 -1.47 -7.07 -16.34
N PRO A 2 -2.42 -6.95 -15.39
CA PRO A 2 -2.75 -5.65 -14.81
C PRO A 2 -1.50 -5.07 -14.15
N THR A 3 -1.25 -3.78 -14.38
CA THR A 3 -0.07 -3.09 -13.86
C THR A 3 -0.21 -2.69 -12.40
N THR A 4 -1.38 -2.92 -11.79
CA THR A 4 -1.73 -2.43 -10.45
C THR A 4 -2.23 -3.58 -9.58
N LEU A 5 -1.56 -3.85 -8.46
CA LEU A 5 -2.02 -4.74 -7.41
C LEU A 5 -2.57 -3.92 -6.24
N ILE A 6 -3.71 -4.31 -5.71
CA ILE A 6 -4.35 -3.66 -4.57
C ILE A 6 -4.45 -4.68 -3.44
N VAL A 7 -3.79 -4.40 -2.32
CA VAL A 7 -3.74 -5.28 -1.16
C VAL A 7 -4.62 -4.71 -0.06
N LEU A 8 -5.72 -5.40 0.25
CA LEU A 8 -6.69 -4.97 1.26
C LEU A 8 -6.53 -5.76 2.55
N ASN A 9 -6.37 -5.05 3.66
CA ASN A 9 -6.44 -5.66 4.99
C ASN A 9 -7.87 -5.54 5.54
N PRO A 10 -8.65 -6.64 5.59
CA PRO A 10 -10.04 -6.59 6.02
C PRO A 10 -10.19 -6.23 7.51
N ALA A 11 -9.17 -6.45 8.33
CA ALA A 11 -9.16 -6.15 9.77
C ALA A 11 -8.81 -4.68 10.09
N SER A 12 -8.26 -3.92 9.12
CA SER A 12 -7.86 -2.53 9.33
C SER A 12 -9.01 -1.64 9.79
N GLY A 13 -8.67 -0.65 10.63
CA GLY A 13 -9.65 0.31 11.17
C GLY A 13 -10.73 -0.34 12.03
N ARG A 14 -10.39 -1.38 12.82
CA ARG A 14 -11.36 -2.16 13.62
C ARG A 14 -12.43 -2.86 12.75
N GLY A 15 -12.00 -3.48 11.65
CA GLY A 15 -12.89 -4.18 10.71
C GLY A 15 -13.56 -3.30 9.65
N MET A 16 -13.22 -2.01 9.60
CA MET A 16 -13.70 -1.10 8.56
C MET A 16 -13.22 -1.51 7.16
N GLY A 17 -12.05 -2.14 7.03
CA GLY A 17 -11.57 -2.68 5.75
C GLY A 17 -12.59 -3.63 5.11
N ARG A 18 -13.08 -4.62 5.87
CA ARG A 18 -14.13 -5.54 5.43
C ARG A 18 -15.44 -4.81 5.10
N LYS A 19 -15.87 -3.88 5.96
CA LYS A 19 -17.12 -3.14 5.78
C LYS A 19 -17.11 -2.26 4.52
N LEU A 20 -15.97 -1.64 4.22
CA LEU A 20 -15.83 -0.69 3.12
C LEU A 20 -15.42 -1.34 1.80
N ARG A 21 -14.93 -2.59 1.81
CA ARG A 21 -14.51 -3.28 0.60
C ARG A 21 -15.47 -3.11 -0.58
N PRO A 22 -16.79 -3.36 -0.48
CA PRO A 22 -17.68 -3.25 -1.65
C PRO A 22 -17.82 -1.82 -2.17
N ARG A 23 -17.57 -0.81 -1.34
CA ARG A 23 -17.60 0.61 -1.74
C ARG A 23 -16.28 0.99 -2.43
N ILE A 24 -15.16 0.55 -1.87
CA ILE A 24 -13.83 0.76 -2.43
C ILE A 24 -13.69 0.06 -3.79
N GLU A 25 -14.09 -1.20 -3.88
CA GLU A 25 -14.05 -1.98 -5.11
C GLU A 25 -14.88 -1.33 -6.23
N ARG A 26 -16.09 -0.86 -5.93
CA ARG A 26 -16.92 -0.10 -6.89
C ARG A 26 -16.25 1.21 -7.32
N ALA A 27 -15.63 1.94 -6.40
CA ALA A 27 -14.92 3.17 -6.73
C ALA A 27 -13.70 2.93 -7.64
N LEU A 28 -12.95 1.85 -7.38
CA LEU A 28 -11.85 1.41 -8.23
C LEU A 28 -12.34 1.04 -9.63
N GLN A 29 -13.40 0.22 -9.72
CA GLN A 29 -14.00 -0.18 -11.00
C GLN A 29 -14.49 1.02 -11.81
N ALA A 30 -15.09 2.02 -11.16
CA ALA A 30 -15.57 3.23 -11.80
C ALA A 30 -14.46 4.07 -12.47
N THR A 31 -13.20 3.87 -12.10
CA THR A 31 -12.06 4.53 -12.77
C THR A 31 -11.74 3.95 -14.15
N GLY A 32 -12.22 2.73 -14.45
CA GLY A 32 -11.82 1.98 -15.65
C GLY A 32 -10.38 1.45 -15.62
N ALA A 33 -9.64 1.65 -14.52
CA ALA A 33 -8.30 1.11 -14.36
C ALA A 33 -8.32 -0.42 -14.26
N ARG A 34 -7.29 -1.06 -14.82
CA ARG A 34 -7.06 -2.51 -14.65
C ARG A 34 -6.28 -2.75 -13.36
N PHE A 35 -6.84 -3.53 -12.46
CA PHE A 35 -6.23 -3.87 -11.18
C PHE A 35 -6.61 -5.29 -10.75
N ASP A 36 -5.78 -5.88 -9.89
CA ASP A 36 -6.14 -7.04 -9.09
C ASP A 36 -6.33 -6.61 -7.63
N LEU A 37 -7.42 -7.05 -7.00
CA LEU A 37 -7.71 -6.78 -5.59
C LEU A 37 -7.60 -8.07 -4.79
N VAL A 38 -6.65 -8.11 -3.84
CA VAL A 38 -6.36 -9.27 -3.00
C VAL A 38 -6.55 -8.89 -1.53
N GLU A 39 -7.21 -9.75 -0.76
CA GLU A 39 -7.35 -9.59 0.69
C GLU A 39 -6.21 -10.30 1.43
N THR A 40 -5.65 -9.64 2.44
CA THR A 40 -4.78 -10.32 3.40
C THR A 40 -5.60 -11.26 4.28
N THR A 41 -4.96 -12.33 4.74
CA THR A 41 -5.61 -13.43 5.47
C THR A 41 -5.05 -13.63 6.87
N ALA A 42 -3.83 -13.13 7.11
CA ALA A 42 -3.13 -13.23 8.38
C ALA A 42 -2.04 -12.13 8.48
N PRO A 43 -1.52 -11.84 9.68
CA PRO A 43 -0.32 -11.00 9.84
C PRO A 43 0.85 -11.51 8.98
N GLY A 44 1.60 -10.59 8.37
CA GLY A 44 2.72 -10.92 7.49
C GLY A 44 2.32 -11.32 6.06
N HIS A 45 1.04 -11.57 5.77
CA HIS A 45 0.61 -11.88 4.40
C HIS A 45 0.85 -10.68 3.45
N ALA A 46 0.75 -9.43 3.92
CA ALA A 46 1.02 -8.29 3.06
C ALA A 46 2.51 -8.19 2.66
N VAL A 47 3.43 -8.71 3.50
CA VAL A 47 4.86 -8.86 3.15
C VAL A 47 5.03 -9.83 1.98
N ALA A 48 4.38 -10.99 2.03
CA ALA A 48 4.43 -11.98 0.95
C ALA A 48 3.90 -11.40 -0.37
N LEU A 49 2.75 -10.71 -0.33
CA LEU A 49 2.16 -10.06 -1.50
C LEU A 49 3.07 -8.96 -2.08
N GLY A 50 3.72 -8.16 -1.22
CA GLY A 50 4.69 -7.15 -1.66
C GLY A 50 5.87 -7.78 -2.39
N ARG A 51 6.41 -8.89 -1.87
CA ARG A 51 7.52 -9.62 -2.49
C ARG A 51 7.12 -10.27 -3.81
N GLU A 52 5.94 -10.85 -3.89
CA GLU A 52 5.39 -11.40 -5.13
C GLU A 52 5.22 -10.32 -6.20
N ALA A 53 4.69 -9.15 -5.83
CA ALA A 53 4.49 -8.03 -6.73
C ALA A 53 5.82 -7.50 -7.30
N ALA A 54 6.87 -7.41 -6.48
CA ALA A 54 8.21 -7.02 -6.93
C ALA A 54 8.76 -7.96 -8.02
N ASN A 55 8.46 -9.27 -7.92
CA ASN A 55 8.92 -10.27 -8.89
C ASN A 55 7.99 -10.41 -10.12
N ALA A 56 6.72 -10.02 -9.99
CA ALA A 56 5.70 -10.20 -11.03
C ALA A 56 5.62 -9.05 -12.05
N GLY A 57 6.49 -8.04 -11.96
CA GLY A 57 6.49 -6.88 -12.86
C GLY A 57 5.27 -5.97 -12.68
N VAL A 58 4.70 -5.95 -11.48
CA VAL A 58 3.66 -4.98 -11.09
C VAL A 58 4.27 -3.57 -11.10
N THR A 59 3.58 -2.57 -11.63
CA THR A 59 4.10 -1.19 -11.65
C THR A 59 3.61 -0.35 -10.48
N ARG A 60 2.43 -0.68 -9.92
CA ARG A 60 1.82 0.02 -8.79
C ARG A 60 1.26 -0.97 -7.78
N LEU A 61 1.56 -0.75 -6.50
CA LEU A 61 1.00 -1.51 -5.40
C LEU A 61 0.28 -0.57 -4.44
N ILE A 62 -1.02 -0.74 -4.28
CA ILE A 62 -1.87 0.15 -3.47
C ILE A 62 -2.37 -0.61 -2.24
N CYS A 63 -2.02 -0.12 -1.06
CA CYS A 63 -2.48 -0.67 0.21
C CYS A 63 -3.86 -0.13 0.58
N VAL A 64 -4.77 -0.98 1.03
CA VAL A 64 -6.06 -0.59 1.62
C VAL A 64 -6.02 -1.00 3.09
N GLY A 65 -5.68 -0.06 3.97
CA GLY A 65 -5.42 -0.36 5.37
C GLY A 65 -4.86 0.81 6.17
N GLY A 66 -4.12 0.51 7.23
CA GLY A 66 -3.36 1.48 8.02
C GLY A 66 -1.85 1.39 7.79
N ASP A 67 -1.07 2.10 8.61
CA ASP A 67 0.40 2.13 8.52
C ASP A 67 1.03 0.75 8.62
N GLY A 68 0.51 -0.15 9.47
CA GLY A 68 1.01 -1.53 9.55
C GLY A 68 0.86 -2.32 8.24
N THR A 69 -0.20 -2.06 7.47
CA THR A 69 -0.38 -2.71 6.14
C THR A 69 0.59 -2.13 5.12
N VAL A 70 0.79 -0.81 5.15
CA VAL A 70 1.81 -0.15 4.31
C VAL A 70 3.20 -0.67 4.66
N HIS A 71 3.51 -0.79 5.95
CA HIS A 71 4.80 -1.27 6.47
C HIS A 71 5.12 -2.69 6.01
N GLU A 72 4.16 -3.62 6.16
CA GLU A 72 4.33 -5.00 5.69
C GLU A 72 4.61 -5.05 4.18
N VAL A 73 3.79 -4.36 3.38
CA VAL A 73 3.96 -4.30 1.93
C VAL A 73 5.31 -3.70 1.55
N ALA A 74 5.69 -2.57 2.16
CA ALA A 74 6.95 -1.89 1.89
C ALA A 74 8.15 -2.80 2.17
N ASN A 75 8.12 -3.53 3.29
CA ASN A 75 9.15 -4.52 3.61
C ASN A 75 9.18 -5.65 2.57
N GLY A 76 8.03 -6.13 2.10
CA GLY A 76 7.96 -7.12 1.02
C GLY A 76 8.62 -6.63 -0.28
N LEU A 77 8.35 -5.38 -0.67
CA LEU A 77 8.92 -4.74 -1.84
C LEU A 77 10.43 -4.55 -1.72
N LEU A 78 10.90 -4.04 -0.57
CA LEU A 78 12.30 -3.63 -0.36
C LEU A 78 13.23 -4.79 -0.02
N GLN A 79 12.72 -5.88 0.57
CA GLN A 79 13.50 -7.10 0.80
C GLN A 79 13.59 -8.00 -0.44
N GLY A 80 12.90 -7.65 -1.53
CA GLY A 80 13.08 -8.31 -2.82
C GLY A 80 14.50 -8.09 -3.38
N PRO A 81 14.92 -8.88 -4.37
CA PRO A 81 16.19 -8.62 -5.04
C PRO A 81 16.22 -7.18 -5.59
N PRO A 82 17.36 -6.46 -5.51
CA PRO A 82 17.49 -5.14 -6.11
C PRO A 82 17.04 -5.22 -7.57
N ALA A 83 16.22 -4.28 -8.02
CA ALA A 83 15.82 -4.31 -9.42
C ALA A 83 17.08 -4.22 -10.28
N GLN A 84 17.15 -5.09 -11.28
CA GLN A 84 18.24 -5.05 -12.24
C GLN A 84 18.13 -3.73 -13.03
N ASP A 85 19.28 -3.18 -13.42
CA ASP A 85 19.36 -2.00 -14.29
C ASP A 85 18.82 -0.68 -13.72
N GLY A 86 18.84 -0.50 -12.39
CA GLY A 86 18.48 0.77 -11.75
C GLY A 86 16.98 1.08 -11.75
N ALA A 87 16.15 0.08 -12.04
CA ALA A 87 14.71 0.22 -11.88
C ALA A 87 14.33 0.40 -10.40
N THR A 88 13.44 1.34 -10.12
CA THR A 88 12.74 1.38 -8.83
C THR A 88 11.61 0.36 -8.92
N GLY A 89 11.41 -0.48 -7.89
CA GLY A 89 10.31 -1.43 -7.85
C GLY A 89 8.91 -0.78 -7.97
N PRO A 90 7.82 -1.55 -7.80
CA PRO A 90 6.46 -1.01 -7.91
C PRO A 90 6.24 0.24 -7.06
N ALA A 91 5.61 1.28 -7.63
CA ALA A 91 5.25 2.48 -6.87
C ALA A 91 4.22 2.13 -5.77
N LEU A 92 4.47 2.59 -4.54
CA LEU A 92 3.64 2.29 -3.38
C LEU A 92 2.62 3.40 -3.12
N GLY A 93 1.34 3.04 -3.10
CA GLY A 93 0.22 3.93 -2.77
C GLY A 93 -0.60 3.43 -1.57
N THR A 94 -1.50 4.26 -1.05
CA THR A 94 -2.39 3.86 0.05
C THR A 94 -3.80 4.47 -0.04
N ILE A 95 -4.80 3.70 0.40
CA ILE A 95 -6.18 4.08 0.65
C ILE A 95 -6.37 3.96 2.18
N PRO A 96 -6.42 5.09 2.89
CA PRO A 96 -6.35 5.11 4.35
C PRO A 96 -7.65 4.61 5.01
N ILE A 97 -7.55 3.54 5.79
CA ILE A 97 -8.63 3.00 6.65
C ILE A 97 -8.18 2.87 8.12
N GLY A 98 -6.88 2.94 8.39
CA GLY A 98 -6.33 2.88 9.75
C GLY A 98 -6.60 4.14 10.58
N THR A 99 -6.01 4.19 11.77
CA THR A 99 -6.18 5.32 12.70
C THR A 99 -5.11 6.41 12.51
N GLY A 100 -3.83 6.02 12.38
CA GLY A 100 -2.71 6.96 12.19
C GLY A 100 -2.60 7.45 10.75
N ASN A 101 -2.45 6.50 9.82
CA ASN A 101 -2.32 6.69 8.37
C ASN A 101 -1.28 7.77 8.01
N ASP A 102 -0.14 7.77 8.68
CA ASP A 102 0.93 8.75 8.47
C ASP A 102 1.46 8.70 7.03
N PHE A 103 1.56 7.52 6.44
CA PHE A 103 1.95 7.39 5.03
C PHE A 103 0.94 8.06 4.09
N ALA A 104 -0.36 8.01 4.43
CA ALA A 104 -1.40 8.68 3.64
C ALA A 104 -1.33 10.22 3.75
N LYS A 105 -0.76 10.75 4.83
CA LYS A 105 -0.52 12.21 4.99
C LYS A 105 0.57 12.66 4.03
N LEU A 106 1.65 11.86 3.89
CA LEU A 106 2.71 12.10 2.92
C LEU A 106 2.17 12.17 1.48
N LEU A 107 1.25 11.27 1.13
CA LEU A 107 0.63 11.23 -0.20
C LEU A 107 -0.54 12.24 -0.39
N GLY A 108 -0.89 13.01 0.65
CA GLY A 108 -1.98 13.99 0.58
C GLY A 108 -3.39 13.40 0.47
N VAL A 109 -3.58 12.11 0.79
CA VAL A 109 -4.90 11.42 0.70
C VAL A 109 -5.54 11.12 2.04
N PHE A 110 -4.85 11.40 3.16
CA PHE A 110 -5.34 11.16 4.52
C PHE A 110 -6.74 11.73 4.81
N LYS A 111 -7.09 12.88 4.23
CA LYS A 111 -8.37 13.57 4.46
C LYS A 111 -9.50 13.11 3.55
N LEU A 112 -9.23 12.24 2.58
CA LEU A 112 -10.21 11.78 1.62
C LEU A 112 -11.03 10.64 2.21
N ALA A 113 -12.31 10.58 1.82
CA ALA A 113 -13.09 9.36 2.02
C ALA A 113 -12.39 8.18 1.30
N PRO A 114 -12.44 6.95 1.84
CA PRO A 114 -11.75 5.80 1.26
C PRO A 114 -12.04 5.56 -0.23
N GLU A 115 -13.26 5.81 -0.70
CA GLU A 115 -13.63 5.70 -2.11
C GLU A 115 -13.03 6.79 -2.98
N ALA A 116 -12.94 8.02 -2.45
CA ALA A 116 -12.29 9.12 -3.15
C ALA A 116 -10.77 8.91 -3.22
N ALA A 117 -10.16 8.39 -2.15
CA ALA A 117 -8.77 7.97 -2.16
C ALA A 117 -8.54 6.84 -3.17
N ALA A 118 -9.45 5.86 -3.24
CA ALA A 118 -9.38 4.77 -4.20
C ALA A 118 -9.44 5.24 -5.65
N ALA A 119 -10.40 6.11 -5.97
CA ALA A 119 -10.52 6.71 -7.28
C ALA A 119 -9.26 7.51 -7.66
N ARG A 120 -8.72 8.30 -6.71
CA ARG A 120 -7.50 9.10 -6.93
C ARG A 120 -6.26 8.24 -7.17
N MET A 121 -6.06 7.20 -6.37
CA MET A 121 -4.90 6.30 -6.46
C MET A 121 -4.93 5.46 -7.75
N ALA A 122 -6.09 4.88 -8.09
CA ALA A 122 -6.21 4.06 -9.31
C ALA A 122 -6.22 4.91 -10.59
N GLY A 123 -6.86 6.08 -10.56
CA GLY A 123 -7.03 6.97 -11.71
C GLY A 123 -5.79 7.79 -12.09
N GLY A 124 -4.65 7.63 -11.40
CA GLY A 124 -3.40 8.35 -11.71
C GLY A 124 -3.41 9.81 -11.25
N GLY A 125 -4.25 10.18 -10.27
CA GLY A 125 -4.33 11.53 -9.71
C GLY A 125 -3.23 11.85 -8.69
N VAL A 126 -2.16 11.05 -8.64
CA VAL A 126 -1.07 11.16 -7.68
C VAL A 126 0.24 11.08 -8.46
N GLU A 127 1.08 12.07 -8.27
CA GLU A 127 2.42 12.10 -8.86
C GLU A 127 3.31 11.08 -8.15
N GLU A 128 3.98 10.23 -8.92
CA GLU A 128 4.97 9.30 -8.38
C GLU A 128 6.25 10.07 -8.02
N ARG A 129 6.80 9.79 -6.83
CA ARG A 129 8.01 10.43 -6.32
C ARG A 129 8.88 9.39 -5.64
N ILE A 130 10.19 9.57 -5.77
CA ILE A 130 11.16 8.82 -4.97
C ILE A 130 11.08 9.36 -3.54
N PHE A 131 11.04 8.45 -2.57
CA PHE A 131 11.07 8.79 -1.16
C PHE A 131 12.09 7.91 -0.43
N ASP A 132 12.76 8.50 0.56
CA ASP A 132 13.78 7.80 1.33
C ASP A 132 13.13 6.87 2.37
N VAL A 133 13.75 5.71 2.57
CA VAL A 133 13.38 4.75 3.62
C VAL A 133 14.55 4.54 4.56
N GLY A 134 14.23 4.33 5.85
CA GLY A 134 15.22 3.87 6.82
C GLY A 134 15.29 2.36 6.85
N GLN A 135 16.44 1.81 7.25
CA GLN A 135 16.61 0.38 7.52
C GLN A 135 17.34 0.17 8.84
N VAL A 136 16.82 -0.73 9.68
CA VAL A 136 17.42 -1.13 10.95
C VAL A 136 17.26 -2.63 11.14
N ILE A 137 18.36 -3.35 11.39
CA ILE A 137 18.37 -4.80 11.65
C ILE A 137 17.60 -5.60 10.56
N GLY A 138 17.73 -5.20 9.29
CA GLY A 138 17.08 -5.86 8.15
C GLY A 138 15.60 -5.51 7.94
N GLU A 139 15.01 -4.66 8.79
CA GLU A 139 13.64 -4.16 8.65
C GLU A 139 13.64 -2.71 8.15
N TYR A 140 12.75 -2.43 7.20
CA TYR A 140 12.58 -1.09 6.62
C TYR A 140 11.47 -0.32 7.32
N PHE A 141 11.61 0.99 7.42
CA PHE A 141 10.57 1.90 7.91
C PHE A 141 10.46 3.15 7.04
N SER A 142 9.23 3.62 6.84
CA SER A 142 8.92 4.83 6.06
C SER A 142 8.62 6.07 6.91
N ASN A 143 8.32 5.87 8.20
CA ASN A 143 7.81 6.94 9.07
C ASN A 143 8.81 7.27 10.16
N SER A 144 8.90 6.44 11.20
CA SER A 144 9.69 6.71 12.40
C SER A 144 10.19 5.41 13.04
N LEU A 145 11.35 5.50 13.69
CA LEU A 145 11.87 4.51 14.64
C LEU A 145 11.94 5.17 16.03
N GLY A 146 11.50 4.48 17.07
CA GLY A 146 11.49 4.99 18.44
C GLY A 146 12.14 4.03 19.43
N ILE A 147 12.84 4.59 20.43
CA ILE A 147 13.43 3.84 21.56
C ILE A 147 13.02 4.56 22.85
N GLY A 148 12.53 3.81 23.85
CA GLY A 148 12.12 4.39 25.13
C GLY A 148 10.81 5.18 25.09
N LEU A 149 9.94 4.90 24.11
CA LEU A 149 8.57 5.42 24.07
C LEU A 149 7.67 4.50 24.91
N ASP A 150 6.85 5.09 25.77
CA ASP A 150 5.82 4.44 26.59
C ASP A 150 4.39 4.71 26.07
#